data_AF-A0A660RRC7-F1
#
_entry.id   AF-A0A660RRC7-F1
#
_cell.length_a   1.000
_cell.length_b   1.000
_cell.length_c   1.000
_cell.angle_alpha   90.00
_cell.angle_beta   90.00
_cell.angle_gamma   90.00
#
_symmetry.space_group_name_H-M   'P 1'
#
loop_
_entity.id
_entity.type
_entity.pdbx_description
1 polymer ?
#
loop_
_entity_poly.entity_id
_entity_poly.type
_entity_poly.pdbx_seq_one_letter_code
_entity_poly.pdbx_strand_id
1 'polypeptide(L)'
;MQRNLIKYINNIISNKDTNFSKLLKELFNIDGILGQAIVVTHSPNILLNDYKQIVRFYLSEENSIEVKSGVTIKLDLQEEKHLLMNLPYIKEAFFSKCVIIVEGETELGALPIWGEKIFGDMDEYGIGIIKAGGKESIKPLAKLLNSFGIRTVTIKDKDDGKDLDGYDFITDGKDFEEEIVEKLLSENKKLLFELIKELDDKSLERSIRKKKLKEIADKYGITKNWDDKDYKFSEIANLSNQNLIRTMFLAWLNINKSIILGQFIGKKVETKYIPEPYCNAIIMAMELSENG
;
A
#
# COMPACT_ATOMS: atom_id res chain seq x y z
N MET A 1 15.97 18.53 -7.13
CA MET A 1 16.72 19.67 -6.56
C MET A 1 17.06 19.46 -5.08
N GLN A 2 16.06 19.26 -4.20
CA GLN A 2 16.28 19.07 -2.74
C GLN A 2 17.27 17.95 -2.39
N ARG A 3 17.15 16.77 -3.01
CA ARG A 3 18.08 15.65 -2.77
C ARG A 3 19.54 15.94 -3.15
N ASN A 4 19.75 16.86 -4.10
CA ASN A 4 21.10 17.29 -4.49
C ASN A 4 21.71 18.22 -3.43
N LEU A 5 20.90 19.13 -2.87
CA LEU A 5 21.33 20.01 -1.79
C LEU A 5 21.79 19.21 -0.57
N ILE A 6 21.02 18.20 -0.15
CA ILE A 6 21.40 17.34 0.98
C ILE A 6 22.71 16.58 0.70
N LYS A 7 22.87 16.06 -0.52
CA LYS A 7 24.13 15.43 -0.93
C LYS A 7 25.31 16.41 -0.91
N TYR A 8 25.08 17.64 -1.37
CA TYR A 8 26.10 18.69 -1.37
C TYR A 8 26.52 19.06 0.07
N ILE A 9 25.56 19.29 0.97
CA ILE A 9 25.83 19.53 2.40
C ILE A 9 26.60 18.35 3.00
N ASN A 10 26.16 17.11 2.75
CA ASN A 10 26.83 15.91 3.23
C ASN A 10 28.27 15.78 2.70
N ASN A 11 28.52 16.17 1.45
CA ASN A 11 29.86 16.18 0.87
C ASN A 11 30.75 17.21 1.54
N ILE A 12 30.24 18.41 1.85
CA ILE A 12 30.97 19.44 2.57
C ILE A 12 31.35 18.96 3.98
N ILE A 13 30.37 18.52 4.78
CA ILE A 13 30.63 18.12 6.18
C ILE A 13 31.49 16.85 6.29
N SER A 14 31.53 16.03 5.25
CA SER A 14 32.39 14.84 5.16
C SER A 14 33.75 15.13 4.51
N ASN A 15 34.08 16.39 4.22
CA ASN A 15 35.31 16.83 3.54
C ASN A 15 35.54 16.17 2.16
N LYS A 16 34.46 15.80 1.46
CA LYS A 16 34.50 15.20 0.11
C LYS A 16 34.44 16.25 -1.01
N ASP A 17 34.09 17.50 -0.68
CA ASP A 17 34.13 18.62 -1.62
C ASP A 17 35.52 19.28 -1.63
N THR A 18 36.32 18.95 -2.64
CA THR A 18 37.72 19.40 -2.73
C THR A 18 37.85 20.90 -2.95
N ASN A 19 36.90 21.52 -3.64
CA ASN A 19 36.91 22.96 -3.89
C ASN A 19 36.66 23.73 -2.58
N PHE A 20 35.70 23.27 -1.78
CA PHE A 20 35.41 23.85 -0.48
C PHE A 20 36.58 23.65 0.50
N SER A 21 37.16 22.45 0.57
CA SER A 21 38.33 22.20 1.43
C SER A 21 39.54 23.06 1.04
N LYS A 22 39.77 23.28 -0.27
CA LYS A 22 40.83 24.16 -0.74
C LYS A 22 40.61 25.61 -0.31
N LEU A 23 39.38 26.11 -0.44
CA LEU A 23 39.00 27.45 0.01
C LEU A 23 39.21 27.64 1.51
N LEU A 24 38.82 26.65 2.33
CA LEU A 24 39.07 26.67 3.77
C LEU A 24 40.55 26.74 4.12
N LYS A 25 41.38 26.00 3.38
CA LYS A 25 42.83 26.02 3.60
C LYS A 25 43.44 27.35 3.20
N GLU A 26 43.06 27.91 2.06
CA GLU A 26 43.61 29.16 1.56
C GLU A 26 43.21 30.37 2.41
N LEU A 27 41.95 30.44 2.84
CA LEU A 27 41.43 31.59 3.59
C LEU A 27 41.68 31.52 5.09
N PHE A 28 41.66 30.31 5.66
CA PHE A 28 41.67 30.11 7.12
C PHE A 28 42.74 29.14 7.62
N ASN A 29 43.55 28.54 6.73
CA ASN A 29 44.51 27.48 7.05
C ASN A 29 43.88 26.26 7.74
N ILE A 30 42.61 25.97 7.45
CA ILE A 30 41.85 24.82 7.99
C ILE A 30 41.86 23.67 6.97
N ASP A 31 42.26 22.48 7.39
CA ASP A 31 42.35 21.28 6.53
C ASP A 31 41.00 20.60 6.27
N GLY A 32 40.02 20.84 7.13
CA GLY A 32 38.69 20.28 7.01
C GLY A 32 37.81 20.63 8.20
N ILE A 33 36.55 20.22 8.13
CA ILE A 33 35.55 20.43 9.18
C ILE A 33 35.09 19.09 9.77
N LEU A 34 34.77 19.10 11.05
CA LEU A 34 34.02 18.04 11.71
C LEU A 34 32.63 18.59 12.02
N GLY A 35 31.65 18.22 11.19
CA GLY A 35 30.31 18.83 11.24
C GLY A 35 29.19 17.81 11.36
N GLN A 36 28.07 18.26 11.93
CA GLN A 36 26.78 17.58 11.91
C GLN A 36 25.78 18.46 11.17
N ALA A 37 25.01 17.87 10.25
CA ALA A 37 23.90 18.55 9.59
C ALA A 37 22.59 18.16 10.29
N ILE A 38 21.82 19.15 10.73
CA ILE A 38 20.46 18.97 11.24
C ILE A 38 19.52 19.66 10.24
N VAL A 39 18.57 18.89 9.69
CA VAL A 39 17.67 19.37 8.65
C VAL A 39 16.23 19.15 9.10
N VAL A 40 15.45 20.23 9.12
CA VAL A 40 14.01 20.19 9.32
C VAL A 40 13.34 20.25 7.95
N THR A 41 12.40 19.35 7.67
CA THR A 41 11.81 19.19 6.33
C THR A 41 10.37 18.69 6.41
N HIS A 42 9.53 19.16 5.49
CA HIS A 42 8.23 18.57 5.15
C HIS A 42 8.28 17.73 3.87
N SER A 43 9.45 17.63 3.24
CA SER A 43 9.63 16.88 2.01
C SER A 43 10.12 15.46 2.30
N PRO A 44 9.40 14.42 1.82
CA PRO A 44 9.87 13.04 1.88
C PRO A 44 11.14 12.83 1.05
N ASN A 45 11.42 13.67 0.05
CA ASN A 45 12.60 13.56 -0.80
C ASN A 45 13.92 13.92 -0.09
N ILE A 46 13.84 14.59 1.07
CA ILE A 46 15.01 14.94 1.89
C ILE A 46 15.38 13.78 2.82
N LEU A 47 14.41 12.97 3.26
CA LEU A 47 14.66 11.83 4.13
C LEU A 47 15.62 10.86 3.44
N LEU A 48 16.68 10.47 4.14
CA LEU A 48 17.66 9.50 3.68
C LEU A 48 17.10 8.07 3.85
N ASN A 49 17.69 7.10 3.16
CA ASN A 49 17.24 5.70 3.22
C ASN A 49 17.75 4.96 4.48
N ASP A 50 17.95 5.68 5.57
CA ASP A 50 18.38 5.16 6.85
C ASP A 50 17.45 5.75 7.92
N TYR A 51 16.54 4.93 8.43
CA TYR A 51 15.54 5.37 9.40
C TYR A 51 16.20 5.85 10.70
N LYS A 52 17.43 5.42 11.01
CA LYS A 52 18.16 5.83 12.22
C LYS A 52 18.50 7.31 12.24
N GLN A 53 18.45 7.96 11.07
CA GLN A 53 18.70 9.39 10.89
C GLN A 53 17.43 10.24 10.99
N ILE A 54 16.27 9.61 11.16
CA ILE A 54 14.98 10.29 11.26
C ILE A 54 14.72 10.62 12.73
N VAL A 55 14.38 11.88 13.00
CA VAL A 55 13.82 12.33 14.28
C VAL A 55 12.46 12.95 13.96
N ARG A 56 11.40 12.33 14.47
CA ARG A 56 10.03 12.79 14.26
C ARG A 56 9.54 13.55 15.49
N PHE A 57 9.07 14.77 15.26
CA PHE A 57 8.36 15.59 16.23
C PHE A 57 6.88 15.57 15.87
N TYR A 58 6.00 15.35 16.85
CA TYR A 58 4.55 15.39 16.66
C TYR A 58 3.86 15.81 17.95
N LEU A 59 2.59 16.20 17.83
CA LEU A 59 1.71 16.44 18.98
C LEU A 59 1.05 15.12 19.36
N SER A 60 1.10 14.78 20.64
CA SER A 60 0.35 13.66 21.21
C SER A 60 -1.14 13.99 21.33
N GLU A 61 -1.93 12.98 21.69
CA GLU A 61 -3.37 13.12 21.96
C GLU A 61 -3.64 14.09 23.14
N GLU A 62 -2.68 14.22 24.07
CA GLU A 62 -2.74 15.15 25.21
C GLU A 62 -2.25 16.57 24.85
N ASN A 63 -2.08 16.86 23.55
CA ASN A 63 -1.57 18.14 23.03
C ASN A 63 -0.17 18.51 23.57
N SER A 64 0.64 17.49 23.86
CA SER A 64 2.05 17.64 24.28
C SER A 64 2.99 17.28 23.14
N ILE A 65 4.15 17.94 23.07
CA ILE A 65 5.14 17.65 22.02
C ILE A 65 5.88 16.36 22.38
N GLU A 66 5.78 15.35 21.52
CA GLU A 66 6.56 14.12 21.60
C GLU A 66 7.65 14.07 20.53
N VAL A 67 8.74 13.38 20.86
CA VAL A 67 9.90 13.20 19.99
C VAL A 67 10.27 11.72 19.93
N LYS A 68 10.36 11.17 18.73
CA LYS A 68 10.83 9.80 18.48
C LYS A 68 12.06 9.83 17.58
N SER A 69 13.13 9.19 18.02
CA SER A 69 14.40 9.13 17.29
C SER A 69 14.67 7.73 16.77
N GLY A 70 14.94 7.64 15.47
CA GLY A 70 15.21 6.39 14.78
C GLY A 70 16.37 5.58 15.37
N VAL A 71 17.37 6.27 15.94
CA VAL A 71 18.53 5.62 16.56
C VAL A 71 18.16 4.77 17.79
N THR A 72 17.03 5.07 18.44
CA THR A 72 16.56 4.35 19.62
C THR A 72 15.69 3.14 19.28
N ILE A 73 15.27 3.01 18.03
CA ILE A 73 14.41 1.92 17.57
C ILE A 73 15.27 0.67 17.39
N LYS A 74 14.86 -0.42 18.06
CA LYS A 74 15.51 -1.72 17.97
C LYS A 74 14.60 -2.67 17.20
N LEU A 75 15.06 -3.07 16.02
CA LEU A 75 14.44 -4.10 15.20
C LEU A 75 15.36 -5.32 15.18
N ASP A 76 14.78 -6.49 15.00
CA ASP A 76 15.61 -7.66 14.69
C ASP A 76 16.16 -7.58 13.24
N LEU A 77 17.12 -8.46 12.93
CA LEU A 77 17.79 -8.47 11.62
C LEU A 77 16.84 -8.72 10.44
N GLN A 78 15.78 -9.52 10.64
CA GLN A 78 14.83 -9.81 9.58
C GLN A 78 13.92 -8.61 9.36
N GLU A 79 13.34 -8.07 10.43
CA GLU A 79 12.52 -6.86 10.41
C GLU A 79 13.27 -5.68 9.79
N GLU A 80 14.53 -5.44 10.18
CA GLU A 80 15.36 -4.36 9.64
C GLU A 80 15.61 -4.53 8.13
N LYS A 81 15.82 -5.76 7.66
CA LYS A 81 15.99 -6.04 6.23
C LYS A 81 14.71 -5.74 5.44
N HIS A 82 13.57 -6.27 5.89
CA HIS A 82 12.27 -6.02 5.26
C HIS A 82 11.94 -4.54 5.23
N LEU A 83 12.28 -3.83 6.31
CA LEU A 83 12.10 -2.39 6.38
C LEU A 83 12.98 -1.64 5.38
N LEU A 84 14.29 -1.88 5.35
CA LEU A 84 15.21 -1.16 4.48
C LEU A 84 14.87 -1.35 2.99
N MET A 85 14.29 -2.49 2.62
CA MET A 85 13.77 -2.74 1.27
C MET A 85 12.58 -1.83 0.91
N ASN A 86 11.72 -1.52 1.90
CA ASN A 86 10.50 -0.73 1.71
C ASN A 86 10.68 0.76 2.02
N LEU A 87 11.70 1.12 2.81
CA LEU A 87 11.96 2.49 3.28
C LEU A 87 11.96 3.56 2.17
N PRO A 88 12.52 3.31 0.96
CA PRO A 88 12.44 4.27 -0.14
C PRO A 88 11.02 4.65 -0.57
N TYR A 89 10.04 3.76 -0.35
CA TYR A 89 8.67 3.88 -0.85
C TYR A 89 7.67 4.35 0.22
N ILE A 90 8.05 4.30 1.50
CA ILE A 90 7.16 4.66 2.63
C ILE A 90 7.51 6.01 3.26
N LYS A 91 8.36 6.83 2.61
CA LYS A 91 8.84 8.08 3.20
C LYS A 91 7.73 9.08 3.53
N GLU A 92 6.66 9.05 2.75
CA GLU A 92 5.48 9.87 2.96
C GLU A 92 4.73 9.49 4.25
N ALA A 93 4.74 8.21 4.61
CA ALA A 93 4.10 7.70 5.83
C ALA A 93 4.63 8.37 7.12
N PHE A 94 5.86 8.89 7.12
CA PHE A 94 6.42 9.60 8.28
C PHE A 94 5.74 10.94 8.58
N PHE A 95 5.02 11.49 7.61
CA PHE A 95 4.28 12.75 7.74
C PHE A 95 2.81 12.53 8.07
N SER A 96 2.33 11.29 8.03
CA SER A 96 0.94 10.93 8.34
C SER A 96 0.69 10.87 9.85
N LYS A 97 -0.59 11.05 10.22
CA LYS A 97 -1.12 10.75 11.55
C LYS A 97 -1.43 9.26 11.69
N CYS A 98 -2.05 8.70 10.67
CA CYS A 98 -2.38 7.28 10.55
C CYS A 98 -2.00 6.76 9.17
N VAL A 99 -1.63 5.48 9.07
CA VAL A 99 -1.24 4.83 7.81
C VAL A 99 -1.95 3.50 7.67
N ILE A 100 -2.68 3.33 6.57
CA ILE A 100 -3.24 2.03 6.18
C ILE A 100 -2.17 1.26 5.41
N ILE A 101 -1.85 0.05 5.87
CA ILE A 101 -0.86 -0.84 5.27
C ILE A 101 -1.58 -1.99 4.58
N VAL A 102 -1.45 -2.06 3.26
CA VAL A 102 -2.06 -3.09 2.42
C VAL A 102 -1.02 -4.03 1.83
N GLU A 103 -1.45 -5.22 1.43
CA GLU A 103 -0.56 -6.21 0.84
C GLU A 103 -0.16 -5.86 -0.59
N GLY A 104 -1.17 -5.61 -1.44
CA GLY A 104 -1.04 -5.50 -2.88
C GLY A 104 -1.18 -4.09 -3.45
N GLU A 105 -1.07 -4.04 -4.78
CA GLU A 105 -1.17 -2.79 -5.55
C GLU A 105 -2.60 -2.44 -5.96
N THR A 106 -3.50 -3.43 -6.02
CA THR A 106 -4.90 -3.20 -6.36
C THR A 106 -5.58 -2.41 -5.24
N GLU A 107 -5.29 -2.77 -3.99
CA GLU A 107 -5.72 -2.09 -2.77
C GLU A 107 -5.17 -0.66 -2.72
N LEU A 108 -3.88 -0.49 -3.01
CA LEU A 108 -3.24 0.83 -3.08
C LEU A 108 -3.94 1.78 -4.06
N GLY A 109 -4.52 1.24 -5.15
CA GLY A 109 -5.32 2.01 -6.10
C GLY A 109 -6.76 2.26 -5.67
N ALA A 110 -7.39 1.31 -4.98
CA ALA A 110 -8.81 1.36 -4.65
C ALA A 110 -9.12 2.15 -3.37
N LEU A 111 -8.35 1.91 -2.30
CA LEU A 111 -8.62 2.45 -0.97
C LEU A 111 -8.65 3.98 -0.90
N PRO A 112 -7.76 4.75 -1.57
CA PRO A 112 -7.83 6.21 -1.52
C PRO A 112 -9.21 6.73 -1.98
N ILE A 113 -9.73 6.16 -3.06
CA ILE A 113 -11.01 6.55 -3.67
C ILE A 113 -12.18 6.10 -2.81
N TRP A 114 -12.05 4.97 -2.13
CA TRP A 114 -13.04 4.50 -1.17
C TRP A 114 -13.06 5.36 0.10
N GLY A 115 -11.91 5.81 0.60
CA GLY A 115 -11.82 6.79 1.70
C GLY A 115 -12.55 8.09 1.36
N GLU A 116 -12.27 8.65 0.18
CA GLU A 116 -12.97 9.83 -0.36
C GLU A 116 -14.49 9.65 -0.38
N LYS A 117 -14.98 8.46 -0.73
CA LYS A 117 -16.41 8.14 -0.76
C LYS A 117 -17.05 7.93 0.62
N ILE A 118 -16.26 7.56 1.62
CA ILE A 118 -16.74 7.22 2.98
C ILE A 118 -16.77 8.47 3.86
N PHE A 119 -15.67 9.23 3.91
CA PHE A 119 -15.54 10.36 4.82
C PHE A 119 -14.91 11.63 4.20
N GLY A 120 -14.55 11.60 2.92
CA GLY A 120 -13.94 12.75 2.24
C GLY A 120 -12.42 12.63 2.13
N ASP A 121 -11.74 13.78 1.97
CA ASP A 121 -10.33 13.83 1.61
C ASP A 121 -9.43 13.22 2.70
N MET A 122 -8.76 12.11 2.37
CA MET A 122 -7.86 11.41 3.30
C MET A 122 -6.67 12.26 3.74
N ASP A 123 -6.23 13.22 2.91
CA ASP A 123 -5.12 14.12 3.23
C ASP A 123 -5.51 15.14 4.30
N GLU A 124 -6.77 15.59 4.36
CA GLU A 124 -7.28 16.46 5.43
C GLU A 124 -7.25 15.76 6.79
N TYR A 125 -7.49 14.45 6.78
CA TYR A 125 -7.32 13.59 7.94
C TYR A 125 -5.85 13.18 8.14
N GLY A 126 -4.91 13.51 7.27
CA GLY A 126 -3.52 13.07 7.39
C GLY A 126 -3.34 11.55 7.38
N ILE A 127 -4.19 10.83 6.62
CA ILE A 127 -4.16 9.38 6.49
C ILE A 127 -3.40 8.98 5.23
N GLY A 128 -2.28 8.29 5.39
CA GLY A 128 -1.52 7.72 4.28
C GLY A 128 -1.95 6.29 3.96
N ILE A 129 -1.69 5.82 2.74
CA ILE A 129 -1.82 4.40 2.36
C ILE A 129 -0.49 3.93 1.77
N ILE A 130 0.03 2.81 2.26
CA ILE A 130 1.26 2.20 1.73
C ILE A 130 1.02 0.73 1.38
N LYS A 131 1.71 0.26 0.34
CA LYS A 131 1.79 -1.17 0.03
C LYS A 131 3.02 -1.79 0.67
N ALA A 132 2.86 -2.96 1.28
CA ALA A 132 3.94 -3.71 1.91
C ALA A 132 4.75 -4.54 0.91
N GLY A 133 4.19 -4.85 -0.27
CA GLY A 133 4.85 -5.70 -1.26
C GLY A 133 4.90 -7.18 -0.84
N GLY A 134 3.88 -7.62 -0.11
CA GLY A 134 3.72 -8.98 0.41
C GLY A 134 3.50 -9.01 1.93
N LYS A 135 2.70 -9.98 2.40
CA LYS A 135 2.30 -10.13 3.80
C LYS A 135 3.43 -10.06 4.84
N GLU A 136 4.60 -10.64 4.54
CA GLU A 136 5.74 -10.69 5.47
C GLU A 136 6.29 -9.30 5.83
N SER A 137 6.01 -8.28 5.00
CA SER A 137 6.47 -6.91 5.24
C SER A 137 5.47 -6.04 6.00
N ILE A 138 4.20 -6.46 6.14
CA ILE A 138 3.15 -5.66 6.79
C ILE A 138 3.51 -5.41 8.27
N LYS A 139 3.77 -6.48 9.04
CA LYS A 139 4.10 -6.38 10.47
C LYS A 139 5.38 -5.57 10.74
N PRO A 140 6.52 -5.80 10.05
CA PRO A 140 7.71 -4.96 10.21
C PRO A 140 7.47 -3.47 9.93
N LEU A 141 6.66 -3.16 8.90
CA LEU A 141 6.31 -1.77 8.57
C LEU A 141 5.45 -1.14 9.66
N ALA A 142 4.41 -1.84 10.12
CA ALA A 142 3.54 -1.38 11.20
C ALA A 142 4.36 -1.08 12.47
N LYS A 143 5.23 -2.02 12.86
CA LYS A 143 6.11 -1.88 14.03
C LYS A 143 7.02 -0.67 13.93
N LEU A 144 7.63 -0.43 12.76
CA LEU A 144 8.45 0.76 12.55
C LEU A 144 7.60 2.03 12.72
N LEU A 145 6.51 2.16 11.97
CA LEU A 145 5.70 3.38 11.98
C LEU A 145 5.16 3.68 13.39
N ASN A 146 4.68 2.65 14.09
CA ASN A 146 4.24 2.75 15.48
C ASN A 146 5.38 3.22 16.40
N SER A 147 6.62 2.76 16.19
CA SER A 147 7.79 3.22 16.98
C SER A 147 8.17 4.69 16.73
N PHE A 148 7.73 5.27 15.61
CA PHE A 148 7.80 6.70 15.33
C PHE A 148 6.56 7.48 15.80
N GLY A 149 5.61 6.82 16.46
CA GLY A 149 4.36 7.44 16.93
C GLY A 149 3.38 7.72 15.79
N ILE A 150 3.42 6.94 14.71
CA ILE A 150 2.47 7.00 13.61
C ILE A 150 1.53 5.80 13.79
N ARG A 151 0.23 6.05 13.87
CA ARG A 151 -0.76 4.98 14.01
C ARG A 151 -0.87 4.19 12.72
N THR A 152 -1.16 2.90 12.84
CA THR A 152 -1.26 2.02 11.68
C THR A 152 -2.53 1.19 11.72
N VAL A 153 -3.11 0.97 10.55
CA VAL A 153 -4.19 0.01 10.31
C VAL A 153 -3.70 -0.98 9.28
N THR A 154 -3.70 -2.25 9.62
CA THR A 154 -3.13 -3.32 8.80
C THR A 154 -4.24 -4.17 8.19
N ILE A 155 -4.15 -4.40 6.88
CA ILE A 155 -5.06 -5.27 6.14
C ILE A 155 -4.24 -6.37 5.47
N LYS A 156 -4.64 -7.62 5.69
CA LYS A 156 -3.97 -8.80 5.13
C LYS A 156 -4.92 -9.67 4.31
N ASP A 157 -4.41 -10.21 3.21
CA ASP A 157 -5.07 -11.26 2.45
C ASP A 157 -5.09 -12.57 3.25
N LYS A 158 -6.25 -13.25 3.27
CA LYS A 158 -6.45 -14.51 4.00
C LYS A 158 -5.58 -15.65 3.45
N ASP A 159 -5.28 -15.63 2.16
CA ASP A 159 -4.53 -16.67 1.44
C ASP A 159 -5.10 -18.09 1.72
N ASP A 160 -4.21 -19.09 1.87
CA ASP A 160 -4.50 -20.48 2.23
C ASP A 160 -4.43 -20.76 3.75
N GLY A 161 -4.24 -19.73 4.58
CA GLY A 161 -4.50 -19.74 6.03
C GLY A 161 -3.33 -19.79 7.04
N LYS A 162 -3.76 -19.71 8.32
CA LYS A 162 -3.14 -19.95 9.65
C LYS A 162 -2.54 -18.81 10.48
N ASP A 163 -2.08 -17.71 9.90
CA ASP A 163 -1.48 -16.63 10.71
C ASP A 163 -2.41 -15.41 10.75
N LEU A 164 -3.41 -15.45 11.65
CA LEU A 164 -4.40 -14.39 11.85
C LEU A 164 -3.96 -13.35 12.89
N ASP A 165 -2.92 -13.65 13.67
CA ASP A 165 -2.54 -12.82 14.81
C ASP A 165 -1.75 -11.59 14.37
N GLY A 166 -2.08 -10.44 14.96
CA GLY A 166 -1.35 -9.19 14.79
C GLY A 166 -1.65 -8.41 13.50
N TYR A 167 -2.82 -8.63 12.91
CA TYR A 167 -3.41 -7.79 11.86
C TYR A 167 -4.74 -7.22 12.37
N ASP A 168 -5.07 -5.99 11.98
CA ASP A 168 -6.32 -5.35 12.39
C ASP A 168 -7.50 -5.90 11.59
N PHE A 169 -7.29 -6.11 10.28
CA PHE A 169 -8.27 -6.64 9.36
C PHE A 169 -7.68 -7.72 8.47
N ILE A 170 -8.52 -8.72 8.18
CA ILE A 170 -8.20 -9.83 7.27
C ILE A 170 -9.38 -9.95 6.32
N THR A 171 -9.09 -10.20 5.04
CA THR A 171 -10.14 -10.48 4.05
C THR A 171 -10.94 -11.73 4.43
N ASP A 172 -12.23 -11.74 4.14
CA ASP A 172 -13.10 -12.92 4.22
C ASP A 172 -12.78 -13.92 3.09
N GLY A 173 -12.57 -13.40 1.87
CA GLY A 173 -11.99 -14.11 0.73
C GLY A 173 -10.47 -14.26 0.84
N LYS A 174 -9.85 -14.97 -0.10
CA LYS A 174 -8.40 -15.20 -0.17
C LYS A 174 -7.61 -13.94 -0.40
N ASP A 175 -8.09 -13.05 -1.27
CA ASP A 175 -7.45 -11.79 -1.63
C ASP A 175 -8.48 -10.74 -2.09
N PHE A 176 -8.01 -9.51 -2.34
CA PHE A 176 -8.82 -8.39 -2.85
C PHE A 176 -9.72 -8.77 -4.03
N GLU A 177 -9.22 -9.55 -4.98
CA GLU A 177 -9.99 -9.93 -6.16
C GLU A 177 -11.17 -10.83 -5.81
N GLU A 178 -11.00 -11.73 -4.85
CA GLU A 178 -12.11 -12.55 -4.36
C GLU A 178 -13.14 -11.73 -3.60
N GLU A 179 -12.72 -10.81 -2.74
CA GLU A 179 -13.62 -9.88 -2.05
C GLU A 179 -14.55 -9.16 -3.03
N ILE A 180 -13.97 -8.58 -4.08
CA ILE A 180 -14.73 -7.83 -5.08
C ILE A 180 -15.63 -8.75 -5.91
N VAL A 181 -15.14 -9.92 -6.30
CA VAL A 181 -15.94 -10.85 -7.10
C VAL A 181 -17.11 -11.39 -6.28
N GLU A 182 -16.93 -11.80 -5.03
CA GLU A 182 -18.01 -12.31 -4.18
C GLU A 182 -19.05 -11.24 -3.87
N LYS A 183 -18.60 -10.04 -3.47
CA LYS A 183 -19.49 -8.92 -3.14
C LYS A 183 -20.33 -8.50 -4.36
N LEU A 184 -19.70 -8.38 -5.54
CA LEU A 184 -20.43 -7.97 -6.73
C LEU A 184 -21.22 -9.10 -7.38
N LEU A 185 -20.80 -10.36 -7.31
CA LEU A 185 -21.61 -11.47 -7.85
C LEU A 185 -22.93 -11.62 -7.09
N SER A 186 -22.89 -11.46 -5.78
CA SER A 186 -24.07 -11.58 -4.91
C SER A 186 -24.99 -10.35 -5.01
N GLU A 187 -24.44 -9.14 -5.06
CA GLU A 187 -25.25 -7.91 -4.94
C GLU A 187 -25.40 -7.10 -6.24
N ASN A 188 -24.44 -7.16 -7.16
CA ASN A 188 -24.47 -6.37 -8.39
C ASN A 188 -23.68 -7.03 -9.55
N LYS A 189 -24.15 -8.20 -10.00
CA LYS A 189 -23.48 -8.96 -11.07
C LYS A 189 -23.28 -8.14 -12.35
N LYS A 190 -24.18 -7.19 -12.63
CA LYS A 190 -24.09 -6.32 -13.82
C LYS A 190 -22.82 -5.46 -13.80
N LEU A 191 -22.46 -4.93 -12.63
CA LEU A 191 -21.26 -4.10 -12.47
C LEU A 191 -19.98 -4.86 -12.85
N LEU A 192 -19.86 -6.15 -12.52
CA LEU A 192 -18.70 -6.95 -12.94
C LEU A 192 -18.53 -6.98 -14.47
N PHE A 193 -19.63 -7.14 -15.22
CA PHE A 193 -19.57 -7.10 -16.69
C PHE A 193 -19.29 -5.70 -17.22
N GLU A 194 -19.76 -4.65 -16.55
CA GLU A 194 -19.43 -3.25 -16.89
C GLU A 194 -17.95 -2.96 -16.68
N LEU A 195 -17.34 -3.48 -15.60
CA LEU A 195 -15.91 -3.30 -15.33
C LEU A 195 -15.05 -3.80 -16.50
N ILE A 196 -15.37 -4.99 -17.01
CA ILE A 196 -14.64 -5.57 -18.15
C ILE A 196 -14.92 -4.81 -19.43
N LYS A 197 -16.17 -4.41 -19.66
CA LYS A 197 -16.53 -3.68 -20.89
C LYS A 197 -15.76 -2.38 -21.05
N GLU A 198 -15.48 -1.70 -19.94
CA GLU A 198 -14.86 -0.38 -19.94
C GLU A 198 -13.33 -0.43 -19.82
N LEU A 199 -12.77 -1.39 -19.07
CA LEU A 199 -11.33 -1.44 -18.84
C LEU A 199 -10.56 -2.30 -19.86
N ASP A 200 -11.19 -3.36 -20.38
CA ASP A 200 -10.53 -4.31 -21.28
C ASP A 200 -10.68 -3.89 -22.74
N ASP A 201 -9.58 -3.84 -23.50
CA ASP A 201 -9.56 -3.47 -24.92
C ASP A 201 -10.40 -4.42 -25.79
N LYS A 202 -10.59 -5.66 -25.35
CA LYS A 202 -11.43 -6.66 -26.02
C LYS A 202 -12.81 -6.77 -25.41
N SER A 203 -13.12 -5.99 -24.36
CA SER A 203 -14.44 -5.95 -23.74
C SER A 203 -14.95 -7.37 -23.44
N LEU A 204 -16.22 -7.66 -23.72
CA LEU A 204 -16.81 -8.99 -23.55
C LEU A 204 -16.21 -10.09 -24.44
N GLU A 205 -15.47 -9.73 -25.50
CA GLU A 205 -14.79 -10.68 -26.38
C GLU A 205 -13.44 -11.14 -25.82
N ARG A 206 -13.01 -10.62 -24.66
CA ARG A 206 -11.85 -11.11 -23.93
C ARG A 206 -12.03 -12.61 -23.64
N SER A 207 -11.09 -13.39 -24.16
CA SER A 207 -11.02 -14.83 -23.93
C SER A 207 -10.02 -15.17 -22.83
N ILE A 208 -10.43 -16.02 -21.89
CA ILE A 208 -9.56 -16.60 -20.86
C ILE A 208 -9.24 -18.03 -21.25
N ARG A 209 -7.94 -18.35 -21.28
CA ARG A 209 -7.45 -19.68 -21.65
C ARG A 209 -7.84 -20.71 -20.59
N LYS A 210 -8.22 -21.92 -21.02
CA LYS A 210 -8.57 -23.05 -20.16
C LYS A 210 -7.51 -23.36 -19.09
N LYS A 211 -6.22 -23.22 -19.43
CA LYS A 211 -5.12 -23.42 -18.48
C LYS A 211 -5.20 -22.43 -17.32
N LYS A 212 -5.48 -21.16 -17.60
CA LYS A 212 -5.62 -20.11 -16.58
C LYS A 212 -6.89 -20.32 -15.74
N LEU A 213 -7.99 -20.74 -16.36
CA LEU A 213 -9.21 -21.09 -15.62
C LEU A 213 -8.98 -22.25 -14.65
N LYS A 214 -8.24 -23.29 -15.06
CA LYS A 214 -7.86 -24.39 -14.17
C LYS A 214 -6.99 -23.92 -13.00
N GLU A 215 -5.95 -23.15 -13.30
CA GLU A 215 -5.04 -22.56 -12.30
C GLU A 215 -5.79 -21.72 -11.26
N ILE A 216 -6.71 -20.86 -11.71
CA ILE A 216 -7.51 -20.00 -10.82
C ILE A 216 -8.52 -20.83 -10.04
N ALA A 217 -9.21 -21.78 -10.68
CA ALA A 217 -10.12 -22.66 -9.96
C ALA A 217 -9.39 -23.46 -8.86
N ASP A 218 -8.17 -23.94 -9.13
CA ASP A 218 -7.34 -24.59 -8.11
C ASP A 218 -6.91 -23.61 -7.02
N LYS A 219 -6.43 -22.41 -7.39
CA LYS A 219 -6.05 -21.35 -6.44
C LYS A 219 -7.18 -21.01 -5.48
N TYR A 220 -8.42 -20.88 -5.96
CA TYR A 220 -9.57 -20.45 -5.13
C TYR A 220 -10.46 -21.62 -4.66
N GLY A 221 -10.07 -22.87 -4.89
CA GLY A 221 -10.85 -24.04 -4.46
C GLY A 221 -12.22 -24.17 -5.13
N ILE A 222 -12.36 -23.72 -6.38
CA ILE A 222 -13.62 -23.70 -7.13
C ILE A 222 -13.85 -25.04 -7.83
N THR A 223 -15.04 -25.62 -7.65
CA THR A 223 -15.41 -26.87 -8.35
C THR A 223 -15.55 -26.64 -9.86
N LYS A 224 -14.74 -27.36 -10.64
CA LYS A 224 -14.66 -27.32 -12.11
C LYS A 224 -15.83 -28.06 -12.76
N ASN A 225 -16.98 -27.41 -12.91
CA ASN A 225 -18.21 -27.96 -13.51
C ASN A 225 -18.50 -27.35 -14.90
N TRP A 226 -17.48 -27.16 -15.73
CA TRP A 226 -17.56 -26.58 -17.07
C TRP A 226 -16.65 -27.33 -18.06
N ASP A 227 -16.91 -27.18 -19.36
CA ASP A 227 -16.13 -27.84 -20.41
C ASP A 227 -14.69 -27.34 -20.46
N ASP A 228 -13.75 -28.22 -20.77
CA ASP A 228 -12.31 -27.90 -20.85
C ASP A 228 -11.92 -27.15 -22.14
N LYS A 229 -12.40 -25.91 -22.26
CA LYS A 229 -12.14 -25.01 -23.37
C LYS A 229 -11.87 -23.58 -22.90
N ASP A 230 -11.42 -22.75 -23.83
CA ASP A 230 -11.30 -21.31 -23.61
C ASP A 230 -12.70 -20.69 -23.62
N TYR A 231 -12.93 -19.69 -22.78
CA TYR A 231 -14.22 -19.01 -22.68
C TYR A 231 -14.07 -17.51 -22.91
N LYS A 232 -15.07 -16.90 -23.52
CA LYS A 232 -15.24 -15.44 -23.61
C LYS A 232 -16.26 -14.94 -22.59
N PHE A 233 -16.16 -13.67 -22.22
CA PHE A 233 -17.17 -13.04 -21.35
C PHE A 233 -18.56 -12.94 -22.01
N SER A 234 -18.62 -12.78 -23.33
CA SER A 234 -19.88 -12.80 -24.09
C SER A 234 -20.59 -14.15 -24.03
N GLU A 235 -19.85 -15.26 -23.92
CA GLU A 235 -20.41 -16.60 -23.79
C GLU A 235 -20.98 -16.87 -22.39
N ILE A 236 -20.39 -16.27 -21.35
CA ILE A 236 -20.79 -16.51 -19.95
C ILE A 236 -21.81 -15.50 -19.42
N ALA A 237 -22.07 -14.40 -20.13
CA ALA A 237 -22.96 -13.33 -19.70
C ALA A 237 -24.38 -13.81 -19.32
N ASN A 238 -24.90 -14.77 -20.08
CA ASN A 238 -26.24 -15.32 -19.90
C ASN A 238 -26.26 -16.70 -19.22
N LEU A 239 -25.10 -17.21 -18.79
CA LEU A 239 -25.03 -18.52 -18.13
C LEU A 239 -25.46 -18.44 -16.67
N SER A 240 -26.01 -19.55 -16.17
CA SER A 240 -26.34 -19.76 -14.76
C SER A 240 -25.20 -20.40 -13.97
N ASN A 241 -24.13 -20.87 -14.65
CA ASN A 241 -23.00 -21.51 -13.99
C ASN A 241 -22.14 -20.49 -13.21
N GLN A 242 -22.44 -20.34 -11.93
CA GLN A 242 -21.76 -19.40 -11.04
C GLN A 242 -20.28 -19.72 -10.86
N ASN A 243 -19.89 -21.00 -10.80
CA ASN A 243 -18.48 -21.37 -10.64
C ASN A 243 -17.64 -20.93 -11.85
N LEU A 244 -18.15 -21.11 -13.07
CA LEU A 244 -17.47 -20.63 -14.27
C LEU A 244 -17.39 -19.09 -14.31
N ILE A 245 -18.50 -18.41 -13.99
CA ILE A 245 -18.54 -16.95 -13.97
C ILE A 245 -17.54 -16.38 -12.96
N ARG A 246 -17.56 -16.89 -11.72
CA ARG A 246 -16.61 -16.54 -10.66
C ARG A 246 -15.17 -16.77 -11.10
N THR A 247 -14.85 -17.95 -11.62
CA THR A 247 -13.51 -18.29 -12.12
C THR A 247 -13.05 -17.35 -13.24
N MET A 248 -13.95 -16.98 -14.16
CA MET A 248 -13.66 -16.06 -15.26
C MET A 248 -13.27 -14.67 -14.75
N PHE A 249 -14.06 -14.09 -13.83
CA PHE A 249 -13.76 -12.77 -13.26
C PHE A 249 -12.48 -12.76 -12.43
N LEU A 250 -12.29 -13.77 -11.56
CA LEU A 250 -11.04 -13.93 -10.80
C LEU A 250 -9.83 -14.05 -11.71
N ALA A 251 -9.94 -14.82 -12.80
CA ALA A 251 -8.86 -14.95 -13.76
C ALA A 251 -8.55 -13.63 -14.46
N TRP A 252 -9.57 -12.86 -14.84
CA TRP A 252 -9.39 -11.57 -15.48
C TRP A 252 -8.76 -10.55 -14.54
N LEU A 253 -9.24 -10.42 -13.30
CA LEU A 253 -8.63 -9.55 -12.31
C LEU A 253 -7.19 -9.95 -12.02
N ASN A 254 -6.91 -11.26 -11.88
CA ASN A 254 -5.57 -11.77 -11.65
C ASN A 254 -4.59 -11.44 -12.78
N ILE A 255 -5.03 -11.44 -14.03
CA ILE A 255 -4.20 -11.08 -15.19
C ILE A 255 -3.91 -9.57 -15.21
N ASN A 256 -4.86 -8.75 -14.77
CA ASN A 256 -4.81 -7.29 -14.89
C ASN A 256 -4.44 -6.57 -13.58
N LYS A 257 -3.97 -7.30 -12.56
CA LYS A 257 -3.54 -6.75 -11.27
C LYS A 257 -2.61 -5.56 -11.50
N SER A 258 -3.02 -4.41 -10.98
CA SER A 258 -2.32 -3.14 -11.12
C SER A 258 -2.98 -2.07 -10.26
N ILE A 259 -2.23 -1.01 -9.96
CA ILE A 259 -2.78 0.22 -9.34
C ILE A 259 -3.91 0.81 -10.19
N ILE A 260 -3.80 0.75 -11.53
CA ILE A 260 -4.80 1.29 -12.46
C ILE A 260 -6.12 0.51 -12.34
N LEU A 261 -6.06 -0.82 -12.28
CA LEU A 261 -7.24 -1.65 -12.04
C LEU A 261 -7.87 -1.30 -10.69
N GLY A 262 -7.05 -1.16 -9.64
CA GLY A 262 -7.48 -0.74 -8.31
C GLY A 262 -8.24 0.60 -8.33
N GLN A 263 -7.67 1.63 -8.96
CA GLN A 263 -8.32 2.94 -9.10
C GLN A 263 -9.63 2.85 -9.90
N PHE A 264 -9.66 2.04 -10.94
CA PHE A 264 -10.86 1.87 -11.76
C PHE A 264 -11.99 1.21 -10.97
N ILE A 265 -11.69 0.13 -10.23
CA ILE A 265 -12.63 -0.51 -9.29
C ILE A 265 -13.06 0.50 -8.22
N GLY A 266 -12.11 1.23 -7.64
CA GLY A 266 -12.31 2.30 -6.67
C GLY A 266 -13.36 3.31 -7.13
N LYS A 267 -13.29 3.76 -8.39
CA LYS A 267 -14.25 4.71 -8.99
C LYS A 267 -15.63 4.09 -9.21
N LYS A 268 -15.70 2.86 -9.70
CA LYS A 268 -16.95 2.21 -10.14
C LYS A 268 -17.77 1.59 -9.01
N VAL A 269 -17.12 1.08 -7.98
CA VAL A 269 -17.80 0.46 -6.83
C VAL A 269 -18.37 1.54 -5.92
N GLU A 270 -19.69 1.57 -5.77
CA GLU A 270 -20.38 2.45 -4.81
C GLU A 270 -20.08 2.04 -3.36
N THR A 271 -20.21 2.96 -2.41
CA THR A 271 -19.88 2.74 -0.98
C THR A 271 -20.54 1.48 -0.39
N LYS A 272 -21.80 1.20 -0.74
CA LYS A 272 -22.55 0.02 -0.27
C LYS A 272 -22.00 -1.33 -0.78
N TYR A 273 -21.21 -1.30 -1.85
CA TYR A 273 -20.59 -2.48 -2.48
C TYR A 273 -19.10 -2.60 -2.15
N ILE A 274 -18.54 -1.73 -1.30
CA ILE A 274 -17.18 -1.90 -0.79
C ILE A 274 -17.17 -3.12 0.15
N PRO A 275 -16.22 -4.06 0.00
CA PRO A 275 -16.11 -5.19 0.92
C PRO A 275 -15.84 -4.74 2.37
N GLU A 276 -16.44 -5.43 3.33
CA GLU A 276 -16.46 -5.03 4.74
C GLU A 276 -15.06 -4.87 5.36
N PRO A 277 -14.09 -5.76 5.14
CA PRO A 277 -12.73 -5.60 5.70
C PRO A 277 -12.08 -4.27 5.32
N TYR A 278 -12.26 -3.81 4.08
CA TYR A 278 -11.71 -2.54 3.61
C TYR A 278 -12.51 -1.34 4.14
N CYS A 279 -13.83 -1.44 4.20
CA CYS A 279 -14.68 -0.39 4.76
C CYS A 279 -14.32 -0.13 6.23
N ASN A 280 -14.23 -1.20 7.02
CA ASN A 280 -13.91 -1.12 8.44
C ASN A 280 -12.49 -0.59 8.68
N ALA A 281 -11.52 -0.97 7.85
CA ALA A 281 -10.16 -0.45 7.92
C ALA A 281 -10.08 1.06 7.64
N ILE A 282 -10.84 1.53 6.65
CA ILE A 282 -10.93 2.96 6.30
C ILE A 282 -11.56 3.73 7.47
N ILE A 283 -12.65 3.24 8.06
CA ILE A 283 -13.32 3.88 9.21
C ILE A 283 -12.39 3.90 10.43
N MET A 284 -11.73 2.79 10.75
CA MET A 284 -10.78 2.74 11.85
C MET A 284 -9.62 3.73 11.67
N ALA A 285 -9.11 3.88 10.44
CA ALA A 285 -8.06 4.86 10.17
C ALA A 285 -8.50 6.31 10.38
N MET A 286 -9.76 6.62 10.04
CA MET A 286 -10.39 7.92 10.31
C MET A 286 -10.50 8.17 11.81
N GLU A 287 -11.08 7.23 12.56
CA GLU A 287 -11.24 7.33 14.01
C GLU A 287 -9.90 7.48 14.74
N LEU A 288 -8.89 6.70 14.33
CA LEU A 288 -7.54 6.87 14.85
C LEU A 288 -7.05 8.28 14.53
N SER A 289 -7.16 8.75 13.28
CA SER A 289 -6.58 10.04 12.92
C SER A 289 -7.19 11.25 13.66
N GLU A 290 -8.50 11.25 13.91
CA GLU A 290 -9.17 12.31 14.68
C GLU A 290 -8.71 12.39 16.13
N ASN A 291 -8.36 11.25 16.73
CA ASN A 291 -7.96 11.16 18.13
C ASN A 291 -6.49 11.54 18.39
N GLY A 292 -5.74 12.03 17.40
CA GLY A 292 -4.36 12.50 17.65
C GLY A 292 -3.68 13.14 16.47
#